data_AF-A0A5C6SCY5-F1
#
_entry.id   AF-A0A5C6SCY5-F1
#
_cell.length_a   1.000
_cell.length_b   1.000
_cell.length_c   1.000
_cell.angle_alpha   90.00
_cell.angle_beta   90.00
_cell.angle_gamma   90.00
#
_symmetry.space_group_name_H-M   'P 1'
#
loop_
_entity.id
_entity.type
_entity.pdbx_description
1 polymer ?
#
loop_
_entity_poly.entity_id
_entity_poly.type
_entity_poly.pdbx_seq_one_letter_code
_entity_poly.pdbx_strand_id
1 'polypeptide(L)'
;MRLNTHLVNVIVGLGALSTGLLIPLVSSGPYHVGLNIKTLTDESRWDPYAPIDSLQKRRVLISAFTPIDTQDNSCPHGEVNVPYMPPKTRDAFGRQAEAMGLPSGVFEDLQLKFCRLPDMSRIEKEAQKNKTRHPVVIFSPGRGVSRLMYSAMARSVASHGYVVITVDHAYDASIIEYPDGTAITGVVGEANQTVLETSAKVRSQDISFIIDQFKDNVTARKQFGLSEAGSIFVFGHSIGGATAVSTLFSDERIKGVINLDGDMLGPVVKTGLDKPLFLIGRPYSREQGPSWNETWNNQRGPGMMLQLDGITHQSFLDAPLLVSLRDVPEDSKAKVQAALGTIDGRRMVSLVVQLTAAILDTGKTPPDSPNMDDDIANIAKDLAPVVEEAGDEGVVAVMHSAGGFIGSGALKGLTSQARQDSGKAGGVKKIIFITAGLAPEGYEQGPMEFFDYHESNGTQSCKDPRNLLYGDFSDEEASEWLPGLQHQADRGWATKVQYCGWREVPSVYIICEGDRILPVELQERFAGLAGSEVMKVDAGHMVQLSQTEKVAGIIASHAN
;
A
#
# COMPACT_ATOMS: atom_id res chain seq x y z
N MET A 1 -3.73 59.01 -17.71
CA MET A 1 -4.84 58.11 -17.30
C MET A 1 -4.19 56.89 -16.67
N ARG A 2 -4.13 56.85 -15.33
CA ARG A 2 -3.44 55.81 -14.55
C ARG A 2 -4.42 54.63 -14.36
N LEU A 3 -4.02 53.42 -14.70
CA LEU A 3 -4.73 52.20 -14.30
C LEU A 3 -4.27 51.81 -12.88
N ASN A 4 -5.21 51.77 -11.94
CA ASN A 4 -5.02 51.24 -10.60
C ASN A 4 -5.05 49.71 -10.63
N THR A 5 -3.93 49.07 -10.29
CA THR A 5 -3.87 47.68 -9.83
C THR A 5 -3.97 47.69 -8.30
N HIS A 6 -5.09 47.23 -7.75
CA HIS A 6 -5.22 46.99 -6.31
C HIS A 6 -4.61 45.63 -5.96
N LEU A 7 -3.38 45.64 -5.42
CA LEU A 7 -2.86 44.55 -4.60
C LEU A 7 -3.63 44.58 -3.27
N VAL A 8 -4.34 43.50 -2.94
CA VAL A 8 -4.85 43.28 -1.59
C VAL A 8 -3.78 42.54 -0.80
N ASN A 9 -3.02 43.29 0.02
CA ASN A 9 -2.17 42.73 1.05
C ASN A 9 -3.05 42.29 2.23
N VAL A 10 -3.14 40.99 2.48
CA VAL A 10 -3.74 40.46 3.70
C VAL A 10 -2.74 40.64 4.84
N ILE A 11 -3.03 41.58 5.75
CA ILE A 11 -2.34 41.73 7.03
C ILE A 11 -2.91 40.68 7.98
N VAL A 12 -2.11 39.67 8.32
CA VAL A 12 -2.43 38.70 9.37
C VAL A 12 -2.05 39.33 10.71
N GLY A 13 -3.05 39.55 11.57
CA GLY A 13 -2.84 39.99 12.95
C GLY A 13 -2.17 38.90 13.77
N LEU A 14 -1.21 39.30 14.61
CA LEU A 14 -0.56 38.44 15.61
C LEU A 14 -1.58 38.01 16.68
N GLY A 15 -2.24 36.89 16.46
CA GLY A 15 -2.84 36.07 17.52
C GLY A 15 -1.81 35.03 17.99
N ALA A 16 -1.84 34.69 19.28
CA ALA A 16 -0.93 33.75 19.92
C ALA A 16 -0.74 32.45 19.08
N LEU A 17 0.51 32.08 18.83
CA LEU A 17 0.91 30.86 18.11
C LEU A 17 0.55 29.63 18.95
N SER A 18 -0.67 29.10 18.82
CA SER A 18 -0.88 27.68 19.11
C SER A 18 -0.22 26.88 17.99
N THR A 19 0.88 26.21 18.28
CA THR A 19 1.53 25.29 17.34
C THR A 19 0.58 24.12 17.08
N GLY A 20 0.01 24.05 15.87
CA GLY A 20 -0.88 22.95 15.50
C GLY A 20 -0.17 21.59 15.55
N LEU A 21 -0.92 20.53 15.82
CA LEU A 21 -0.42 19.16 15.86
C LEU A 21 -0.11 18.66 14.45
N LEU A 22 1.15 18.28 14.20
CA LEU A 22 1.57 17.72 12.93
C LEU A 22 1.21 16.24 12.84
N ILE A 23 0.42 15.87 11.84
CA ILE A 23 0.17 14.48 11.47
C ILE A 23 1.49 13.89 10.93
N PRO A 24 1.98 12.76 11.48
CA PRO A 24 3.25 12.17 11.09
C PRO A 24 3.20 11.62 9.66
N LEU A 25 4.34 11.63 8.97
CA LEU A 25 4.52 10.84 7.75
C LEU A 25 4.80 9.40 8.20
N VAL A 26 3.91 8.47 7.83
CA VAL A 26 4.01 7.06 8.24
C VAL A 26 4.56 6.24 7.08
N SER A 27 5.51 5.34 7.35
CA SER A 27 6.17 4.53 6.31
C SER A 27 6.73 5.42 5.20
N SER A 28 7.63 6.36 5.50
CA SER A 28 8.13 7.31 4.49
C SER A 28 9.02 6.65 3.46
N GLY A 29 8.77 6.94 2.18
CA GLY A 29 9.70 6.65 1.08
C GLY A 29 10.79 7.72 0.92
N PRO A 30 11.64 7.59 -0.12
CA PRO A 30 12.80 8.47 -0.30
C PRO A 30 12.46 9.88 -0.81
N TYR A 31 11.21 10.13 -1.22
CA TYR A 31 10.80 11.42 -1.77
C TYR A 31 10.10 12.28 -0.71
N HIS A 32 10.37 13.58 -0.73
CA HIS A 32 9.51 14.54 -0.06
C HIS A 32 8.23 14.76 -0.86
N VAL A 33 7.24 15.45 -0.29
CA VAL A 33 5.92 15.58 -0.91
C VAL A 33 5.47 17.03 -0.96
N GLY A 34 5.08 17.50 -2.14
CA GLY A 34 4.35 18.74 -2.35
C GLY A 34 2.86 18.51 -2.51
N LEU A 35 2.06 19.54 -2.23
CA LEU A 35 0.60 19.52 -2.36
C LEU A 35 0.13 20.61 -3.32
N ASN A 36 -0.75 20.24 -4.25
CA ASN A 36 -1.49 21.18 -5.09
C ASN A 36 -2.99 20.88 -5.02
N ILE A 37 -3.83 21.89 -4.88
CA ILE A 37 -5.29 21.75 -4.81
C ILE A 37 -5.92 22.45 -6.01
N LYS A 38 -6.72 21.73 -6.80
CA LYS A 38 -7.39 22.30 -7.96
C LYS A 38 -8.81 21.82 -8.18
N THR A 39 -9.64 22.75 -8.68
CA THR A 39 -10.96 22.44 -9.20
C THR A 39 -10.87 22.31 -10.71
N LEU A 40 -11.38 21.20 -11.23
CA LEU A 40 -11.54 20.94 -12.65
C LEU A 40 -13.03 21.04 -12.99
N THR A 41 -13.34 21.64 -14.14
CA THR A 41 -14.71 21.73 -14.64
C THR A 41 -14.82 20.96 -15.95
N ASP A 42 -15.70 19.97 -15.98
CA ASP A 42 -16.03 19.23 -17.19
C ASP A 42 -17.12 19.98 -17.96
N GLU A 43 -16.69 20.79 -18.93
CA GLU A 43 -17.59 21.60 -19.75
C GLU A 43 -18.55 20.74 -20.61
N SER A 44 -18.22 19.46 -20.83
CA SER A 44 -19.04 18.54 -21.62
C SER A 44 -20.21 17.93 -20.82
N ARG A 45 -20.11 17.89 -19.49
CA ARG A 45 -21.13 17.26 -18.62
C ARG A 45 -21.84 18.29 -17.73
N TRP A 46 -23.16 18.20 -17.72
CA TRP A 46 -23.95 18.81 -16.65
C TRP A 46 -23.85 17.94 -15.40
N ASP A 47 -23.82 18.57 -14.22
CA ASP A 47 -23.79 17.82 -12.98
C ASP A 47 -25.15 17.12 -12.75
N PRO A 48 -25.19 15.78 -12.65
CA PRO A 48 -26.44 15.03 -12.53
C PRO A 48 -27.13 15.20 -11.16
N TYR A 49 -26.43 15.77 -10.19
CA TYR A 49 -26.92 15.97 -8.82
C TYR A 49 -27.12 17.46 -8.48
N ALA A 50 -26.78 18.38 -9.39
CA ALA A 50 -27.03 19.79 -9.17
C ALA A 50 -28.53 20.08 -9.00
N PRO A 51 -28.89 21.01 -8.09
CA PRO A 51 -30.27 21.47 -7.96
C PRO A 51 -30.84 21.94 -9.29
N ILE A 52 -32.10 21.61 -9.56
CA ILE A 52 -32.78 21.91 -10.83
C ILE A 52 -32.82 23.44 -11.11
N ASP A 53 -32.88 24.25 -10.06
CA ASP A 53 -32.87 25.71 -10.11
C ASP A 53 -31.47 26.33 -10.18
N SER A 54 -30.42 25.52 -10.08
CA SER A 54 -29.02 25.96 -10.13
C SER A 54 -28.17 24.97 -10.93
N LEU A 55 -28.58 24.70 -12.18
CA LEU A 55 -27.84 23.85 -13.10
C LEU A 55 -26.40 24.36 -13.27
N GLN A 56 -25.44 23.46 -13.06
CA GLN A 56 -24.03 23.76 -13.22
C GLN A 56 -23.30 22.63 -13.95
N LYS A 57 -22.17 22.97 -14.55
CA LYS A 57 -21.25 21.99 -15.14
C LYS A 57 -20.62 21.14 -14.04
N ARG A 58 -20.30 19.89 -14.38
CA ARG A 58 -19.73 18.94 -13.43
C ARG A 58 -18.35 19.42 -12.97
N ARG A 59 -18.22 19.72 -11.68
CA ARG A 59 -16.96 20.13 -11.05
C ARG A 59 -16.38 18.99 -10.24
N VAL A 60 -15.06 18.84 -10.31
CA VAL A 60 -14.31 17.84 -9.54
C VAL A 60 -13.19 18.57 -8.82
N LEU A 61 -13.14 18.45 -7.49
CA LEU A 61 -12.09 19.06 -6.67
C LEU A 61 -11.04 18.00 -6.33
N ILE A 62 -9.78 18.28 -6.60
CA ILE A 62 -8.67 17.34 -6.38
C ILE A 62 -7.63 17.90 -5.41
N SER A 63 -6.95 16.98 -4.72
CA SER A 63 -5.66 17.21 -4.08
C SER A 63 -4.62 16.33 -4.75
N ALA A 64 -3.60 16.94 -5.35
CA ALA A 64 -2.47 16.26 -5.98
C ALA A 64 -1.24 16.30 -5.07
N PHE A 65 -0.78 15.12 -4.66
CA PHE A 65 0.40 14.88 -3.85
C PHE A 65 1.53 14.47 -4.78
N THR A 66 2.56 15.33 -4.90
CA THR A 66 3.63 15.18 -5.88
C THR A 66 4.94 14.81 -5.18
N PRO A 67 5.63 13.73 -5.60
CA PRO A 67 6.95 13.39 -5.09
C PRO A 67 7.96 14.43 -5.53
N ILE A 68 8.84 14.83 -4.62
CA ILE A 68 9.91 15.80 -4.86
C ILE A 68 11.21 15.08 -4.53
N ASP A 69 12.02 14.89 -5.56
CA ASP A 69 13.39 14.43 -5.41
C ASP A 69 14.24 15.56 -4.80
N THR A 70 14.93 15.26 -3.71
CA THR A 70 15.78 16.23 -3.02
C THR A 70 17.17 15.66 -2.88
N GLN A 71 18.16 16.33 -3.45
CA GLN A 71 19.56 15.87 -3.40
C GLN A 71 20.14 15.89 -1.97
N ASP A 72 19.65 16.79 -1.10
CA ASP A 72 20.18 17.02 0.26
C ASP A 72 19.15 16.74 1.38
N ASN A 73 18.17 15.86 1.14
CA ASN A 73 17.12 15.52 2.12
C ASN A 73 16.34 16.72 2.68
N SER A 74 16.31 17.86 1.99
CA SER A 74 15.64 19.08 2.42
C SER A 74 14.76 19.65 1.30
N CYS A 75 13.62 20.24 1.69
CA CYS A 75 12.69 20.87 0.75
C CYS A 75 13.36 22.08 0.05
N PRO A 76 13.54 22.06 -1.29
CA PRO A 76 14.30 23.09 -2.00
C PRO A 76 13.73 24.51 -1.89
N HIS A 77 12.43 24.63 -1.65
CA HIS A 77 11.71 25.91 -1.49
C HIS A 77 11.14 26.09 -0.08
N GLY A 78 11.69 25.35 0.88
CA GLY A 78 11.23 25.32 2.26
C GLY A 78 9.92 24.53 2.44
N GLU A 79 9.51 24.45 3.70
CA GLU A 79 8.34 23.69 4.13
C GLU A 79 7.12 24.59 4.36
N VAL A 80 5.93 24.01 4.27
CA VAL A 80 4.67 24.64 4.62
C VAL A 80 3.80 23.64 5.40
N ASN A 81 3.21 24.12 6.49
CA ASN A 81 2.16 23.40 7.20
C ASN A 81 0.81 23.82 6.62
N VAL A 82 -0.01 22.84 6.29
CA VAL A 82 -1.36 23.02 5.74
C VAL A 82 -2.35 22.39 6.71
N PRO A 83 -3.41 23.12 7.12
CA PRO A 83 -4.48 22.53 7.93
C PRO A 83 -5.04 21.27 7.26
N TYR A 84 -5.34 20.23 8.05
CA TYR A 84 -5.84 18.97 7.54
C TYR A 84 -7.17 19.13 6.78
N MET A 85 -8.03 20.05 7.25
CA MET A 85 -9.27 20.42 6.58
C MET A 85 -9.50 21.94 6.62
N PRO A 86 -10.18 22.52 5.61
CA PRO A 86 -10.65 23.88 5.67
C PRO A 86 -11.85 24.02 6.65
N PRO A 87 -12.17 25.23 7.15
CA PRO A 87 -13.02 25.41 8.31
C PRO A 87 -14.43 24.81 8.21
N LYS A 88 -15.15 25.00 7.09
CA LYS A 88 -16.52 24.47 6.97
C LYS A 88 -16.53 22.96 6.91
N THR A 89 -15.54 22.39 6.22
CA THR A 89 -15.34 20.93 6.15
C THR A 89 -15.00 20.36 7.51
N ARG A 90 -14.07 21.01 8.22
CA ARG A 90 -13.69 20.66 9.59
C ARG A 90 -14.91 20.61 10.52
N ASP A 91 -15.74 21.65 10.50
CA ASP A 91 -16.92 21.72 11.38
C ASP A 91 -17.94 20.63 11.05
N ALA A 92 -18.09 20.27 9.77
CA ALA A 92 -18.97 19.18 9.34
C ALA A 92 -18.48 17.81 9.81
N PHE A 93 -17.19 17.52 9.67
CA PHE A 93 -16.60 16.26 10.15
C PHE A 93 -16.51 16.23 11.68
N GLY A 94 -16.31 17.37 12.34
CA GLY A 94 -16.38 17.50 13.80
C GLY A 94 -17.73 17.02 14.35
N ARG A 95 -18.84 17.46 13.75
CA ARG A 95 -20.19 16.97 14.11
C ARG A 95 -20.38 15.47 13.88
N GLN A 96 -19.74 14.90 12.85
CA GLN A 96 -19.76 13.45 12.64
C GLN A 96 -18.95 12.72 13.72
N ALA A 97 -17.84 13.29 14.15
CA ALA A 97 -17.00 12.72 15.21
C ALA A 97 -17.74 12.70 16.58
N GLU A 98 -18.61 13.68 16.86
CA GLU A 98 -19.47 13.68 18.05
C GLU A 98 -20.38 12.45 18.12
N ALA A 99 -20.85 11.94 16.97
CA ALA A 99 -21.64 10.71 16.92
C ALA A 99 -20.84 9.47 17.37
N MET A 100 -19.49 9.52 17.28
CA MET A 100 -18.58 8.49 17.78
C MET A 100 -18.13 8.75 19.23
N GLY A 101 -18.63 9.81 19.87
CA GLY A 101 -18.25 10.23 21.22
C GLY A 101 -16.94 11.04 21.28
N LEU A 102 -16.44 11.51 20.14
CA LEU A 102 -15.25 12.38 20.08
C LEU A 102 -15.65 13.86 20.19
N PRO A 103 -14.77 14.75 20.70
CA PRO A 103 -15.04 16.18 20.68
C PRO A 103 -15.23 16.71 19.25
N SER A 104 -16.16 17.66 19.03
CA SER A 104 -16.33 18.29 17.70
C SER A 104 -15.07 18.99 17.20
N GLY A 105 -14.23 19.48 18.11
CA GLY A 105 -12.94 20.09 17.80
C GLY A 105 -11.81 19.11 17.49
N VAL A 106 -12.05 17.81 17.36
CA VAL A 106 -11.01 16.77 17.20
C VAL A 106 -10.07 16.98 15.99
N PHE A 107 -10.46 17.83 15.03
CA PHE A 107 -9.66 18.17 13.84
C PHE A 107 -9.10 19.61 13.82
N GLU A 108 -9.29 20.43 14.87
CA GLU A 108 -9.04 21.89 14.84
C GLU A 108 -7.60 22.32 14.60
N ASP A 109 -6.65 21.64 15.21
CA ASP A 109 -5.23 21.98 15.19
C ASP A 109 -4.40 21.01 14.33
N LEU A 110 -5.03 20.04 13.65
CA LEU A 110 -4.32 19.08 12.82
C LEU A 110 -3.74 19.73 11.56
N GLN A 111 -2.47 19.46 11.30
CA GLN A 111 -1.74 19.97 10.15
C GLN A 111 -0.94 18.87 9.46
N LEU A 112 -0.82 18.97 8.14
CA LEU A 112 0.09 18.19 7.32
C LEU A 112 1.23 19.09 6.87
N LYS A 113 2.45 18.54 6.90
CA LYS A 113 3.64 19.23 6.41
C LYS A 113 3.98 18.78 5.00
N PHE A 114 4.26 19.75 4.13
CA PHE A 114 4.65 19.55 2.73
C PHE A 114 5.84 20.43 2.37
N CYS A 115 6.58 20.06 1.33
CA CYS A 115 7.46 21.01 0.67
C CYS A 115 6.65 22.02 -0.13
N ARG A 116 7.11 23.28 -0.15
CA ARG A 116 6.61 24.24 -1.12
C ARG A 116 7.02 23.79 -2.52
N LEU A 117 6.05 23.74 -3.43
CA LEU A 117 6.32 23.45 -4.83
C LEU A 117 7.03 24.64 -5.49
N PRO A 118 8.05 24.41 -6.33
CA PRO A 118 8.63 25.42 -7.20
C PRO A 118 7.59 26.06 -8.12
N ASP A 119 8.00 27.11 -8.85
CA ASP A 119 7.32 27.44 -10.10
C ASP A 119 7.27 26.19 -11.00
N MET A 120 6.07 25.81 -11.44
CA MET A 120 5.82 24.61 -12.25
C MET A 120 6.69 24.53 -13.51
N SER A 121 7.13 25.66 -14.07
CA SER A 121 8.05 25.70 -15.21
C SER A 121 9.44 25.11 -14.91
N ARG A 122 9.86 25.09 -13.64
CA ARG A 122 11.14 24.51 -13.22
C ARG A 122 11.05 22.99 -13.03
N ILE A 123 9.95 22.50 -12.44
CA ILE A 123 9.65 21.05 -12.32
C ILE A 123 9.66 20.41 -13.71
N GLU A 124 9.05 21.06 -14.68
CA GLU A 124 9.00 20.58 -16.07
C GLU A 124 10.38 20.44 -16.70
N LYS A 125 11.25 21.45 -16.53
CA LYS A 125 12.61 21.40 -17.08
C LYS A 125 13.42 20.27 -16.48
N GLU A 126 13.31 20.05 -15.17
CA GLU A 126 14.02 18.98 -14.47
C GLU A 126 13.48 17.60 -14.89
N ALA A 127 12.16 17.43 -14.97
CA ALA A 127 11.57 16.17 -15.39
C ALA A 127 11.77 15.85 -16.88
N GLN A 128 11.74 16.86 -17.77
CA GLN A 128 12.09 16.67 -19.18
C GLN A 128 13.57 16.30 -19.35
N LYS A 129 14.46 16.93 -18.58
CA LYS A 129 15.89 16.62 -18.57
C LYS A 129 16.15 15.18 -18.11
N ASN A 130 15.42 14.74 -17.09
CA ASN A 130 15.60 13.41 -16.50
C ASN A 130 14.71 12.34 -17.16
N LYS A 131 13.83 12.72 -18.10
CA LYS A 131 12.78 11.87 -18.70
C LYS A 131 11.95 11.11 -17.66
N THR A 132 11.75 11.70 -16.48
CA THR A 132 11.06 11.03 -15.38
C THR A 132 9.56 11.01 -15.63
N ARG A 133 8.99 9.80 -15.61
CA ARG A 133 7.53 9.57 -15.66
C ARG A 133 7.09 9.00 -14.32
N HIS A 134 6.31 9.77 -13.58
CA HIS A 134 5.76 9.29 -12.32
C HIS A 134 4.49 8.47 -12.58
N PRO A 135 4.38 7.24 -12.05
CA PRO A 135 3.11 6.54 -12.05
C PRO A 135 2.09 7.34 -11.22
N VAL A 136 0.84 7.32 -11.67
CA VAL A 136 -0.25 8.11 -11.11
C VAL A 136 -1.24 7.19 -10.42
N VAL A 137 -1.61 7.52 -9.19
CA VAL A 137 -2.67 6.86 -8.42
C VAL A 137 -3.81 7.84 -8.24
N ILE A 138 -4.98 7.54 -8.80
CA ILE A 138 -6.19 8.33 -8.58
C ILE A 138 -7.02 7.64 -7.51
N PHE A 139 -7.33 8.33 -6.42
CA PHE A 139 -8.04 7.78 -5.27
C PHE A 139 -9.47 8.32 -5.21
N SER A 140 -10.46 7.41 -5.31
CA SER A 140 -11.88 7.72 -5.13
C SER A 140 -12.34 7.39 -3.70
N PRO A 141 -12.82 8.38 -2.92
CA PRO A 141 -13.34 8.19 -1.56
C PRO A 141 -14.57 7.30 -1.45
N GLY A 142 -14.87 6.86 -0.23
CA GLY A 142 -16.18 6.34 0.15
C GLY A 142 -17.33 7.34 -0.03
N ARG A 143 -18.56 6.84 0.07
CA ARG A 143 -19.78 7.64 -0.14
C ARG A 143 -19.92 8.65 0.99
N GLY A 144 -20.21 9.92 0.67
CA GLY A 144 -20.34 10.97 1.71
C GLY A 144 -19.02 11.41 2.34
N VAL A 145 -17.89 10.76 2.03
CA VAL A 145 -16.58 11.08 2.58
C VAL A 145 -15.83 12.02 1.65
N SER A 146 -15.12 13.00 2.21
CA SER A 146 -14.26 13.90 1.43
C SER A 146 -12.92 13.26 1.10
N ARG A 147 -12.33 13.66 -0.04
CA ARG A 147 -10.94 13.39 -0.45
C ARG A 147 -9.91 13.70 0.64
N LEU A 148 -10.24 14.61 1.56
CA LEU A 148 -9.36 15.04 2.63
C LEU A 148 -9.13 13.95 3.68
N MET A 149 -10.09 13.04 3.89
CA MET A 149 -10.00 11.93 4.85
C MET A 149 -9.02 10.80 4.47
N TYR A 150 -8.22 11.02 3.43
CA TYR A 150 -7.20 10.10 2.93
C TYR A 150 -5.86 10.82 2.67
N SER A 151 -5.71 12.06 3.15
CA SER A 151 -4.56 12.91 2.84
C SER A 151 -3.26 12.42 3.48
N ALA A 152 -3.32 11.84 4.68
CA ALA A 152 -2.14 11.29 5.34
C ALA A 152 -1.65 10.04 4.59
N MET A 153 -2.54 9.11 4.26
CA MET A 153 -2.24 7.96 3.40
C MET A 153 -1.73 8.38 2.02
N ALA A 154 -2.41 9.30 1.34
CA ALA A 154 -2.00 9.79 0.02
C ALA A 154 -0.61 10.42 0.05
N ARG A 155 -0.28 11.19 1.11
CA ARG A 155 1.05 11.74 1.33
C ARG A 155 2.10 10.63 1.53
N SER A 156 1.79 9.61 2.32
CA SER A 156 2.71 8.48 2.52
C SER A 156 2.95 7.69 1.23
N VAL A 157 1.92 7.39 0.45
CA VAL A 157 2.07 6.75 -0.87
C VAL A 157 2.91 7.62 -1.80
N ALA A 158 2.64 8.94 -1.85
CA ALA A 158 3.39 9.85 -2.71
C ALA A 158 4.89 9.90 -2.38
N SER A 159 5.27 9.72 -1.11
CA SER A 159 6.68 9.68 -0.70
C SER A 159 7.49 8.51 -1.31
N HIS A 160 6.82 7.54 -1.97
CA HIS A 160 7.46 6.43 -2.69
C HIS A 160 7.63 6.69 -4.19
N GLY A 161 7.43 7.92 -4.66
CA GLY A 161 7.67 8.31 -6.06
C GLY A 161 6.42 8.27 -6.95
N TYR A 162 5.24 8.10 -6.34
CA TYR A 162 3.95 8.13 -7.01
C TYR A 162 3.30 9.51 -6.93
N VAL A 163 2.64 9.93 -8.00
CA VAL A 163 1.74 11.09 -7.93
C VAL A 163 0.37 10.60 -7.52
N VAL A 164 -0.11 11.04 -6.36
CA VAL A 164 -1.41 10.61 -5.82
C VAL A 164 -2.42 11.73 -5.97
N ILE A 165 -3.60 11.44 -6.50
CA ILE A 165 -4.67 12.41 -6.73
C ILE A 165 -5.91 11.93 -5.96
N THR A 166 -6.27 12.59 -4.87
CA THR A 166 -7.54 12.31 -4.16
C THR A 166 -8.65 13.19 -4.72
N VAL A 167 -9.87 12.64 -4.84
CA VAL A 167 -10.96 13.26 -5.62
C VAL A 167 -12.21 13.50 -4.76
N ASP A 168 -12.71 14.73 -4.73
CA ASP A 168 -14.05 15.05 -4.24
C ASP A 168 -15.04 15.06 -5.41
N HIS A 169 -15.99 14.14 -5.35
CA HIS A 169 -17.08 14.03 -6.32
C HIS A 169 -18.24 14.94 -5.89
N ALA A 170 -18.54 15.97 -6.69
CA ALA A 170 -19.54 16.97 -6.36
C ALA A 170 -20.90 16.34 -5.98
N TYR A 171 -21.49 16.85 -4.90
CA TYR A 171 -22.75 16.39 -4.29
C TYR A 171 -22.79 14.94 -3.77
N ASP A 172 -21.72 14.16 -3.93
CA ASP A 172 -21.61 12.85 -3.28
C ASP A 172 -20.93 12.98 -1.92
N ALA A 173 -19.80 13.71 -1.85
CA ALA A 173 -19.18 14.05 -0.57
C ALA A 173 -20.14 14.90 0.28
N SER A 174 -20.20 14.64 1.59
CA SER A 174 -21.12 15.32 2.51
C SER A 174 -20.93 16.84 2.51
N ILE A 175 -19.69 17.29 2.31
CA ILE A 175 -19.36 18.70 2.06
C ILE A 175 -18.11 18.79 1.18
N ILE A 176 -18.08 19.78 0.31
CA ILE A 176 -16.91 20.18 -0.48
C ILE A 176 -16.75 21.68 -0.33
N GLU A 177 -15.63 22.11 0.24
CA GLU A 177 -15.23 23.51 0.32
C GLU A 177 -14.17 23.80 -0.75
N TYR A 178 -14.49 24.75 -1.64
CA TYR A 178 -13.63 25.13 -2.75
C TYR A 178 -12.61 26.20 -2.31
N PRO A 179 -11.47 26.34 -3.03
CA PRO A 179 -10.44 27.33 -2.69
C PRO A 179 -10.90 28.79 -2.69
N ASP A 180 -12.02 29.11 -3.34
CA ASP A 180 -12.65 30.44 -3.34
C ASP A 180 -13.54 30.70 -2.10
N GLY A 181 -13.63 29.73 -1.19
CA GLY A 181 -14.45 29.79 0.03
C GLY A 181 -15.92 29.39 -0.17
N THR A 182 -16.35 29.12 -1.40
CA THR A 182 -17.68 28.55 -1.67
C THR A 182 -17.72 27.09 -1.20
N ALA A 183 -18.91 26.60 -0.86
CA ALA A 183 -19.09 25.21 -0.47
C ALA A 183 -20.40 24.64 -1.01
N ILE A 184 -20.39 23.35 -1.30
CA ILE A 184 -21.57 22.55 -1.63
C ILE A 184 -21.72 21.41 -0.63
N THR A 185 -22.95 20.98 -0.39
CA THR A 185 -23.28 19.85 0.49
C THR A 185 -23.76 18.66 -0.34
N GLY A 186 -23.49 17.46 0.16
CA GLY A 186 -23.90 16.23 -0.51
C GLY A 186 -25.42 16.01 -0.50
N VAL A 187 -25.94 15.38 -1.56
CA VAL A 187 -27.34 14.91 -1.67
C VAL A 187 -27.43 13.41 -1.33
N VAL A 188 -26.74 13.02 -0.25
CA VAL A 188 -26.57 11.61 0.12
C VAL A 188 -27.89 11.03 0.65
N GLY A 189 -28.68 10.44 -0.25
CA GLY A 189 -29.90 9.69 0.09
C GLY A 189 -29.64 8.23 0.49
N GLU A 190 -30.69 7.42 0.59
CA GLU A 190 -30.57 5.99 0.91
C GLU A 190 -29.67 5.24 -0.09
N ALA A 191 -28.90 4.28 0.44
CA ALA A 191 -27.92 3.50 -0.31
C ALA A 191 -28.54 2.26 -0.97
N ASN A 192 -29.52 2.43 -1.86
CA ASN A 192 -30.03 1.30 -2.65
C ASN A 192 -29.14 1.02 -3.86
N GLN A 193 -29.28 -0.17 -4.44
CA GLN A 193 -28.43 -0.64 -5.54
C GLN A 193 -28.41 0.32 -6.74
N THR A 194 -29.55 0.84 -7.17
CA THR A 194 -29.63 1.77 -8.31
C THR A 194 -28.89 3.08 -8.04
N VAL A 195 -28.98 3.60 -6.81
CA VAL A 195 -28.24 4.81 -6.40
C VAL A 195 -26.74 4.55 -6.39
N LEU A 196 -26.30 3.39 -5.89
CA LEU A 196 -24.89 3.03 -5.85
C LEU A 196 -24.32 2.82 -7.26
N GLU A 197 -25.03 2.12 -8.14
CA GLU A 197 -24.64 1.94 -9.55
C GLU A 197 -24.55 3.29 -10.29
N THR A 198 -25.50 4.19 -10.04
CA THR A 198 -25.48 5.54 -10.62
C THR A 198 -24.31 6.35 -10.07
N SER A 199 -24.06 6.30 -8.76
CA SER A 199 -22.91 6.95 -8.12
C SER A 199 -21.59 6.44 -8.72
N ALA A 200 -21.38 5.13 -8.77
CA ALA A 200 -20.19 4.53 -9.36
C ALA A 200 -20.00 4.96 -10.83
N LYS A 201 -21.06 4.96 -11.64
CA LYS A 201 -20.99 5.41 -13.04
C LYS A 201 -20.57 6.88 -13.17
N VAL A 202 -21.18 7.78 -12.40
CA VAL A 202 -20.84 9.22 -12.44
C VAL A 202 -19.40 9.43 -11.96
N ARG A 203 -18.99 8.73 -10.91
CA ARG A 203 -17.62 8.79 -10.38
C ARG A 203 -16.61 8.23 -11.39
N SER A 204 -16.92 7.14 -12.11
CA SER A 204 -16.06 6.62 -13.19
C SER A 204 -15.85 7.63 -14.30
N GLN A 205 -16.90 8.35 -14.69
CA GLN A 205 -16.79 9.45 -15.65
C GLN A 205 -15.91 10.60 -15.13
N ASP A 206 -15.98 10.92 -13.84
CA ASP A 206 -15.09 11.92 -13.23
C ASP A 206 -13.61 11.47 -13.28
N ILE A 207 -13.33 10.19 -13.01
CA ILE A 207 -11.98 9.64 -13.10
C ILE A 207 -11.47 9.66 -14.54
N SER A 208 -12.25 9.19 -15.51
CA SER A 208 -11.88 9.26 -16.94
C SER A 208 -11.66 10.70 -17.42
N PHE A 209 -12.47 11.66 -16.92
CA PHE A 209 -12.29 13.08 -17.18
C PHE A 209 -10.97 13.62 -16.61
N ILE A 210 -10.58 13.22 -15.38
CA ILE A 210 -9.27 13.54 -14.81
C ILE A 210 -8.15 12.98 -15.71
N ILE A 211 -8.26 11.73 -16.14
CA ILE A 211 -7.26 11.09 -17.02
C ILE A 211 -7.18 11.83 -18.37
N ASP A 212 -8.30 12.35 -18.89
CA ASP A 212 -8.29 13.17 -20.10
C ASP A 212 -7.45 14.45 -19.97
N GLN A 213 -7.32 14.99 -18.75
CA GLN A 213 -6.50 16.17 -18.50
C GLN A 213 -4.99 15.89 -18.57
N PHE A 214 -4.55 14.62 -18.64
CA PHE A 214 -3.13 14.28 -18.78
C PHE A 214 -2.58 14.44 -20.22
N LYS A 215 -3.45 14.68 -21.21
CA LYS A 215 -3.09 14.85 -22.64
C LYS A 215 -2.12 16.03 -22.88
N ASP A 216 -1.51 16.08 -24.07
CA ASP A 216 -0.32 16.85 -24.51
C ASP A 216 -0.24 18.37 -24.29
N ASN A 217 -1.14 18.95 -23.50
CA ASN A 217 -1.04 20.34 -23.09
C ASN A 217 -0.32 20.45 -21.74
N VAL A 218 0.88 21.02 -21.79
CA VAL A 218 1.70 21.45 -20.64
C VAL A 218 0.84 22.12 -19.56
N THR A 219 -0.12 22.97 -19.95
CA THR A 219 -0.99 23.71 -19.02
C THR A 219 -1.92 22.81 -18.18
N ALA A 220 -2.37 21.69 -18.73
CA ALA A 220 -3.27 20.77 -18.03
C ALA A 220 -2.50 19.91 -17.01
N ARG A 221 -1.30 19.43 -17.37
CA ARG A 221 -0.45 18.63 -16.48
C ARG A 221 0.08 19.41 -15.28
N LYS A 222 0.32 20.72 -15.44
CA LYS A 222 0.68 21.64 -14.34
C LYS A 222 -0.32 21.61 -13.19
N GLN A 223 -1.59 21.32 -13.46
CA GLN A 223 -2.64 21.28 -12.44
C GLN A 223 -2.48 20.08 -11.49
N PHE A 224 -1.72 19.06 -11.89
CA PHE A 224 -1.48 17.83 -11.14
C PHE A 224 -0.06 17.71 -10.59
N GLY A 225 0.79 18.72 -10.79
CA GLY A 225 2.22 18.60 -10.44
C GLY A 225 3.00 17.72 -11.42
N LEU A 226 2.45 17.42 -12.59
CA LEU A 226 3.00 16.46 -13.55
C LEU A 226 3.72 17.15 -14.71
N SER A 227 4.87 16.60 -15.10
CA SER A 227 5.52 16.88 -16.39
C SER A 227 5.00 15.94 -17.50
N GLU A 228 4.92 14.66 -17.17
CA GLU A 228 4.38 13.58 -18.00
C GLU A 228 3.81 12.49 -17.09
N ALA A 229 2.64 11.96 -17.44
CA ALA A 229 2.03 10.87 -16.70
C ALA A 229 2.65 9.52 -17.10
N GLY A 230 3.04 8.71 -16.12
CA GLY A 230 3.41 7.32 -16.30
C GLY A 230 2.20 6.39 -16.36
N SER A 231 2.35 5.17 -15.85
CA SER A 231 1.24 4.22 -15.66
C SER A 231 0.17 4.79 -14.73
N ILE A 232 -1.10 4.55 -15.04
CA ILE A 232 -2.25 5.07 -14.27
C ILE A 232 -2.94 3.91 -13.54
N PHE A 233 -3.16 4.09 -12.25
CA PHE A 233 -3.88 3.17 -11.39
C PHE A 233 -5.00 3.91 -10.68
N VAL A 234 -6.10 3.20 -10.39
CA VAL A 234 -7.24 3.79 -9.68
C VAL A 234 -7.51 2.99 -8.42
N PHE A 235 -7.49 3.67 -7.29
CA PHE A 235 -7.79 3.09 -5.99
C PHE A 235 -9.11 3.66 -5.50
N GLY A 236 -9.79 2.94 -4.64
CA GLY A 236 -10.85 3.57 -3.88
C GLY A 236 -11.37 2.74 -2.73
N HIS A 237 -12.06 3.43 -1.85
CA HIS A 237 -12.65 2.86 -0.65
C HIS A 237 -14.17 2.83 -0.76
N SER A 238 -14.81 1.74 -0.32
CA SER A 238 -16.27 1.61 -0.31
C SER A 238 -16.84 1.81 -1.72
N ILE A 239 -17.81 2.70 -1.94
CA ILE A 239 -18.30 3.04 -3.30
C ILE A 239 -17.16 3.50 -4.25
N GLY A 240 -16.09 4.07 -3.71
CA GLY A 240 -14.90 4.44 -4.46
C GLY A 240 -14.13 3.21 -4.97
N GLY A 241 -14.17 2.10 -4.24
CA GLY A 241 -13.62 0.81 -4.67
C GLY A 241 -14.42 0.23 -5.84
N ALA A 242 -15.75 0.23 -5.74
CA ALA A 242 -16.64 -0.12 -6.85
C ALA A 242 -16.41 0.78 -8.07
N THR A 243 -16.21 2.08 -7.84
CA THR A 243 -15.85 3.06 -8.86
C THR A 243 -14.54 2.70 -9.54
N ALA A 244 -13.49 2.37 -8.78
CA ALA A 244 -12.20 2.00 -9.34
C ALA A 244 -12.33 0.83 -10.33
N VAL A 245 -12.98 -0.25 -9.89
CA VAL A 245 -13.22 -1.45 -10.69
C VAL A 245 -14.09 -1.15 -11.92
N SER A 246 -15.18 -0.39 -11.75
CA SER A 246 -16.04 0.03 -12.87
C SER A 246 -15.31 0.89 -13.89
N THR A 247 -14.39 1.76 -13.42
CA THR A 247 -13.61 2.61 -14.30
C THR A 247 -12.63 1.78 -15.12
N LEU A 248 -11.92 0.83 -14.49
CA LEU A 248 -11.01 -0.08 -15.20
C LEU A 248 -11.74 -0.90 -16.28
N PHE A 249 -12.97 -1.32 -16.01
CA PHE A 249 -13.81 -2.01 -16.99
C PHE A 249 -14.13 -1.13 -18.21
N SER A 250 -14.25 0.20 -18.04
CA SER A 250 -14.67 1.13 -19.08
C SER A 250 -13.56 1.97 -19.72
N ASP A 251 -12.36 2.01 -19.11
CA ASP A 251 -11.26 2.89 -19.51
C ASP A 251 -9.94 2.12 -19.61
N GLU A 252 -9.57 1.80 -20.85
CA GLU A 252 -8.39 1.01 -21.18
C GLU A 252 -7.05 1.64 -20.75
N ARG A 253 -7.03 2.94 -20.45
CA ARG A 253 -5.80 3.65 -20.03
C ARG A 253 -5.31 3.23 -18.65
N ILE A 254 -6.20 2.68 -17.81
CA ILE A 254 -5.89 2.23 -16.46
C ILE A 254 -5.18 0.87 -16.53
N LYS A 255 -4.11 0.73 -15.74
CA LYS A 255 -3.25 -0.46 -15.70
C LYS A 255 -3.61 -1.45 -14.59
N GLY A 256 -4.30 -1.00 -13.55
CA GLY A 256 -4.75 -1.84 -12.45
C GLY A 256 -5.52 -1.06 -11.41
N VAL A 257 -6.21 -1.76 -10.51
CA VAL A 257 -7.03 -1.15 -9.47
C VAL A 257 -6.88 -1.81 -8.10
N ILE A 258 -7.10 -1.01 -7.06
CA ILE A 258 -7.27 -1.48 -5.69
C ILE A 258 -8.67 -1.11 -5.21
N ASN A 259 -9.43 -2.12 -4.81
CA ASN A 259 -10.72 -1.98 -4.15
C ASN A 259 -10.55 -2.22 -2.65
N LEU A 260 -10.64 -1.14 -1.87
CA LEU A 260 -10.62 -1.16 -0.42
C LEU A 260 -12.06 -1.29 0.11
N ASP A 261 -12.46 -2.51 0.47
CA ASP A 261 -13.72 -2.82 1.14
C ASP A 261 -15.00 -2.34 0.45
N GLY A 262 -15.00 -2.21 -0.88
CA GLY A 262 -16.15 -1.82 -1.68
C GLY A 262 -16.79 -2.99 -2.42
N ASP A 263 -18.12 -3.06 -2.42
CA ASP A 263 -18.83 -4.05 -3.25
C ASP A 263 -18.54 -3.88 -4.75
N MET A 264 -18.73 -4.95 -5.52
CA MET A 264 -18.63 -4.91 -6.97
C MET A 264 -19.96 -4.51 -7.58
N LEU A 265 -19.94 -3.56 -8.52
CA LEU A 265 -21.14 -2.99 -9.14
C LEU A 265 -21.04 -3.06 -10.66
N GLY A 266 -22.18 -3.28 -11.30
CA GLY A 266 -22.29 -3.29 -12.75
C GLY A 266 -21.80 -4.58 -13.42
N PRO A 267 -21.49 -4.53 -14.73
CA PRO A 267 -21.21 -5.73 -15.54
C PRO A 267 -20.01 -6.55 -15.06
N VAL A 268 -19.04 -5.90 -14.40
CA VAL A 268 -17.81 -6.53 -13.93
C VAL A 268 -18.05 -7.71 -12.99
N VAL A 269 -19.16 -7.70 -12.25
CA VAL A 269 -19.55 -8.80 -11.35
C VAL A 269 -19.60 -10.14 -12.09
N LYS A 270 -20.09 -10.13 -13.33
CA LYS A 270 -20.27 -11.34 -14.15
C LYS A 270 -19.14 -11.59 -15.13
N THR A 271 -18.44 -10.55 -15.55
CA THR A 271 -17.43 -10.65 -16.60
C THR A 271 -16.01 -10.74 -16.07
N GLY A 272 -15.77 -10.35 -14.82
CA GLY A 272 -14.41 -10.13 -14.29
C GLY A 272 -13.62 -9.10 -15.11
N LEU A 273 -12.30 -9.06 -14.89
CA LEU A 273 -11.36 -8.19 -15.60
C LEU A 273 -10.17 -8.99 -16.14
N ASP A 274 -9.55 -8.47 -17.21
CA ASP A 274 -8.28 -8.97 -17.77
C ASP A 274 -7.04 -8.27 -17.20
N LYS A 275 -7.25 -7.25 -16.36
CA LYS A 275 -6.22 -6.40 -15.78
C LYS A 275 -6.09 -6.59 -14.27
N PRO A 276 -4.95 -6.19 -13.67
CA PRO A 276 -4.70 -6.29 -12.25
C PRO A 276 -5.86 -5.80 -11.36
N LEU A 277 -6.38 -6.70 -10.53
CA LEU A 277 -7.44 -6.45 -9.55
C LEU A 277 -6.99 -6.87 -8.15
N PHE A 278 -6.90 -5.91 -7.23
CA PHE A 278 -6.56 -6.17 -5.84
C PHE A 278 -7.73 -5.81 -4.93
N LEU A 279 -8.19 -6.79 -4.15
CA LEU A 279 -9.30 -6.66 -3.22
C LEU A 279 -8.74 -6.72 -1.81
N ILE A 280 -8.96 -5.68 -1.00
CA ILE A 280 -8.48 -5.62 0.38
C ILE A 280 -9.66 -5.21 1.25
N GLY A 281 -10.10 -6.11 2.13
CA GLY A 281 -11.32 -5.90 2.90
C GLY A 281 -11.20 -6.36 4.34
N ARG A 282 -12.24 -6.07 5.11
CA ARG A 282 -12.47 -6.67 6.44
C ARG A 282 -12.94 -8.13 6.29
N PRO A 283 -12.95 -8.94 7.36
CA PRO A 283 -13.31 -10.37 7.27
C PRO A 283 -14.63 -10.65 6.57
N TYR A 284 -15.66 -9.86 6.90
CA TYR A 284 -16.97 -9.96 6.26
C TYR A 284 -16.94 -9.86 4.73
N SER A 285 -16.13 -8.96 4.17
CA SER A 285 -16.13 -8.68 2.73
C SER A 285 -15.59 -9.86 1.92
N ARG A 286 -14.63 -10.61 2.47
CA ARG A 286 -14.09 -11.84 1.86
C ARG A 286 -15.00 -13.05 2.09
N GLU A 287 -15.48 -13.22 3.32
CA GLU A 287 -16.22 -14.42 3.73
C GLU A 287 -17.69 -14.42 3.26
N GLN A 288 -18.30 -13.23 3.15
CA GLN A 288 -19.75 -13.08 2.96
C GLN A 288 -20.12 -12.07 1.88
N GLY A 289 -19.17 -11.51 1.12
CA GLY A 289 -19.42 -10.58 0.02
C GLY A 289 -19.76 -11.32 -1.29
N PRO A 290 -21.04 -11.49 -1.68
CA PRO A 290 -21.38 -12.28 -2.87
C PRO A 290 -20.81 -11.68 -4.15
N SER A 291 -20.70 -10.35 -4.20
CA SER A 291 -20.20 -9.62 -5.37
C SER A 291 -18.69 -9.82 -5.59
N TRP A 292 -17.90 -9.97 -4.52
CA TRP A 292 -16.46 -10.25 -4.60
C TRP A 292 -16.19 -11.64 -5.14
N ASN A 293 -16.86 -12.65 -4.57
CA ASN A 293 -16.67 -14.04 -4.99
C ASN A 293 -17.11 -14.27 -6.44
N GLU A 294 -18.24 -13.69 -6.86
CA GLU A 294 -18.68 -13.80 -8.25
C GLU A 294 -17.71 -13.11 -9.21
N THR A 295 -17.22 -11.91 -8.88
CA THR A 295 -16.23 -11.21 -9.70
C THR A 295 -14.92 -11.98 -9.77
N TRP A 296 -14.45 -12.50 -8.63
CA TRP A 296 -13.20 -13.24 -8.51
C TRP A 296 -13.21 -14.54 -9.30
N ASN A 297 -14.32 -15.28 -9.28
CA ASN A 297 -14.49 -16.49 -10.09
C ASN A 297 -14.44 -16.22 -11.60
N ASN A 298 -14.69 -14.98 -12.02
CA ASN A 298 -14.63 -14.56 -13.43
C ASN A 298 -13.37 -13.75 -13.77
N GLN A 299 -12.51 -13.47 -12.78
CA GLN A 299 -11.28 -12.69 -12.95
C GLN A 299 -10.24 -13.48 -13.76
N ARG A 300 -9.69 -12.85 -14.79
CA ARG A 300 -8.68 -13.46 -15.68
C ARG A 300 -7.31 -12.80 -15.56
N GLY A 301 -7.28 -11.51 -15.25
CA GLY A 301 -6.05 -10.78 -14.99
C GLY A 301 -5.42 -11.15 -13.65
N PRO A 302 -4.13 -10.81 -13.42
CA PRO A 302 -3.49 -11.02 -12.13
C PRO A 302 -4.27 -10.31 -11.03
N GLY A 303 -4.16 -10.80 -9.80
CA GLY A 303 -4.85 -10.17 -8.69
C GLY A 303 -4.55 -10.83 -7.37
N MET A 304 -5.04 -10.20 -6.32
CA MET A 304 -5.00 -10.75 -4.97
C MET A 304 -6.24 -10.33 -4.22
N MET A 305 -6.79 -11.25 -3.43
CA MET A 305 -7.86 -10.96 -2.48
C MET A 305 -7.29 -11.14 -1.07
N LEU A 306 -7.29 -10.07 -0.29
CA LEU A 306 -6.75 -9.98 1.06
C LEU A 306 -7.84 -9.62 2.06
N GLN A 307 -7.70 -10.21 3.24
CA GLN A 307 -8.45 -9.85 4.43
C GLN A 307 -7.46 -9.28 5.45
N LEU A 308 -7.85 -8.18 6.09
CA LEU A 308 -7.14 -7.64 7.24
C LEU A 308 -7.98 -7.91 8.50
N ASP A 309 -7.36 -8.42 9.55
CA ASP A 309 -8.02 -8.66 10.82
C ASP A 309 -7.96 -7.42 11.72
N GLY A 310 -8.93 -7.29 12.63
CA GLY A 310 -9.01 -6.16 13.55
C GLY A 310 -9.40 -4.84 12.90
N ILE A 311 -9.85 -4.84 11.64
CA ILE A 311 -10.34 -3.66 10.95
C ILE A 311 -11.86 -3.64 10.82
N THR A 312 -12.38 -2.44 10.58
CA THR A 312 -13.77 -2.18 10.20
C THR A 312 -13.78 -1.48 8.83
N HIS A 313 -14.98 -1.19 8.32
CA HIS A 313 -15.12 -0.42 7.08
C HIS A 313 -14.41 0.94 7.15
N GLN A 314 -14.47 1.63 8.29
CA GLN A 314 -13.89 2.98 8.43
C GLN A 314 -12.38 2.97 8.68
N SER A 315 -11.76 1.80 8.85
CA SER A 315 -10.31 1.71 9.06
C SER A 315 -9.50 2.16 7.85
N PHE A 316 -10.08 2.15 6.65
CA PHE A 316 -9.45 2.65 5.42
C PHE A 316 -9.49 4.19 5.28
N LEU A 317 -9.98 4.91 6.27
CA LEU A 317 -9.82 6.35 6.39
C LEU A 317 -8.53 6.68 7.14
N ASP A 318 -8.08 7.93 7.09
CA ASP A 318 -7.04 8.41 8.01
C ASP A 318 -7.52 8.38 9.47
N ALA A 319 -8.82 8.16 9.73
CA ALA A 319 -9.45 8.25 11.05
C ALA A 319 -8.73 7.45 12.16
N PRO A 320 -8.31 6.19 11.99
CA PRO A 320 -7.55 5.47 13.02
C PRO A 320 -6.25 6.19 13.39
N LEU A 321 -5.50 6.70 12.40
CA LEU A 321 -4.29 7.49 12.63
C LEU A 321 -4.61 8.83 13.31
N LEU A 322 -5.66 9.52 12.91
CA LEU A 322 -6.00 10.82 13.51
C LEU A 322 -6.43 10.68 14.97
N VAL A 323 -7.20 9.63 15.26
CA VAL A 323 -7.66 9.33 16.62
C VAL A 323 -6.51 8.86 17.51
N SER A 324 -5.54 8.10 16.98
CA SER A 324 -4.35 7.70 17.75
C SER A 324 -3.45 8.88 18.16
N LEU A 325 -3.66 10.07 17.57
CA LEU A 325 -2.96 11.30 17.93
C LEU A 325 -3.70 12.11 19.01
N ARG A 326 -4.78 11.57 19.58
CA ARG A 326 -5.67 12.24 20.53
C ARG A 326 -5.86 11.43 21.79
N ASP A 327 -6.16 12.13 22.88
CA ASP A 327 -6.71 11.52 24.08
C ASP A 327 -8.18 11.22 23.85
N VAL A 328 -8.50 9.93 23.68
CA VAL A 328 -9.88 9.46 23.52
C VAL A 328 -10.54 9.32 24.89
N PRO A 329 -11.70 9.96 25.13
CA PRO A 329 -12.44 9.79 26.38
C PRO A 329 -12.72 8.32 26.68
N GLU A 330 -12.55 7.89 27.94
CA GLU A 330 -12.72 6.47 28.33
C GLU A 330 -14.10 5.90 27.95
N ASP A 331 -15.15 6.70 28.10
CA ASP A 331 -16.53 6.37 27.74
C ASP A 331 -16.76 6.27 26.22
N SER A 332 -15.85 6.83 25.43
CA SER A 332 -15.89 6.80 23.96
C SER A 332 -15.03 5.70 23.36
N LYS A 333 -14.06 5.13 24.08
CA LYS A 333 -13.13 4.11 23.56
C LYS A 333 -13.85 2.92 22.91
N ALA A 334 -14.88 2.38 23.57
CA ALA A 334 -15.64 1.25 23.03
C ALA A 334 -16.38 1.60 21.73
N LYS A 335 -16.93 2.83 21.63
CA LYS A 335 -17.61 3.31 20.41
C LYS A 335 -16.62 3.55 19.27
N VAL A 336 -15.48 4.14 19.59
CA VAL A 336 -14.38 4.39 18.65
C VAL A 336 -13.84 3.06 18.12
N GLN A 337 -13.58 2.09 18.99
CA GLN A 337 -13.11 0.75 18.59
C GLN A 337 -14.15 0.02 17.72
N ALA A 338 -15.45 0.12 18.06
CA ALA A 338 -16.51 -0.44 17.24
C ALA A 338 -16.61 0.22 15.84
N ALA A 339 -16.31 1.52 15.75
CA ALA A 339 -16.37 2.28 14.51
C ALA A 339 -15.12 2.13 13.63
N LEU A 340 -13.93 2.07 14.24
CA LEU A 340 -12.62 2.16 13.55
C LEU A 340 -11.80 0.87 13.63
N GLY A 341 -12.23 -0.12 14.40
CA GLY A 341 -11.49 -1.37 14.63
C GLY A 341 -10.48 -1.26 15.77
N THR A 342 -9.69 -2.33 15.91
CA THR A 342 -8.62 -2.47 16.91
C THR A 342 -7.22 -2.29 16.34
N ILE A 343 -7.08 -2.22 15.01
CA ILE A 343 -5.78 -2.01 14.38
C ILE A 343 -5.17 -0.66 14.79
N ASP A 344 -3.87 -0.65 15.02
CA ASP A 344 -3.13 0.60 15.21
C ASP A 344 -3.20 1.47 13.93
N GLY A 345 -3.38 2.78 14.11
CA GLY A 345 -3.55 3.71 13.01
C GLY A 345 -2.30 3.86 12.13
N ARG A 346 -1.10 3.81 12.71
CA ARG A 346 0.15 3.83 11.94
C ARG A 346 0.34 2.52 11.20
N ARG A 347 0.01 1.39 11.83
CA ARG A 347 0.04 0.07 11.18
C ARG A 347 -0.88 0.03 9.98
N MET A 348 -2.10 0.56 10.09
CA MET A 348 -3.05 0.62 8.98
C MET A 348 -2.51 1.43 7.80
N VAL A 349 -1.95 2.62 8.05
CA VAL A 349 -1.33 3.42 6.98
C VAL A 349 -0.12 2.69 6.37
N SER A 350 0.72 2.08 7.20
CA SER A 350 1.88 1.30 6.73
C SER A 350 1.45 0.14 5.83
N LEU A 351 0.42 -0.61 6.19
CA LEU A 351 -0.12 -1.70 5.38
C LEU A 351 -0.63 -1.21 4.03
N VAL A 352 -1.44 -0.15 4.00
CA VAL A 352 -1.97 0.41 2.75
C VAL A 352 -0.82 0.87 1.85
N VAL A 353 0.20 1.52 2.41
CA VAL A 353 1.38 1.99 1.68
C VAL A 353 2.20 0.83 1.11
N GLN A 354 2.50 -0.20 1.91
CA GLN A 354 3.26 -1.36 1.48
C GLN A 354 2.52 -2.16 0.42
N LEU A 355 1.23 -2.42 0.62
CA LEU A 355 0.39 -3.09 -0.38
C LEU A 355 0.32 -2.28 -1.66
N THR A 356 0.15 -0.96 -1.56
CA THR A 356 0.19 -0.07 -2.73
C THR A 356 1.50 -0.19 -3.48
N ALA A 357 2.65 -0.09 -2.81
CA ALA A 357 3.95 -0.18 -3.46
C ALA A 357 4.13 -1.55 -4.15
N ALA A 358 3.85 -2.64 -3.44
CA ALA A 358 3.94 -3.99 -3.98
C ALA A 358 3.04 -4.19 -5.22
N ILE A 359 1.82 -3.67 -5.17
CA ILE A 359 0.84 -3.73 -6.27
C ILE A 359 1.31 -2.93 -7.50
N LEU A 360 1.86 -1.74 -7.26
CA LEU A 360 2.34 -0.86 -8.32
C LEU A 360 3.64 -1.37 -8.96
N ASP A 361 4.36 -2.26 -8.28
CA ASP A 361 5.55 -2.95 -8.79
C ASP A 361 5.29 -4.33 -9.40
N THR A 362 4.08 -4.89 -9.23
CA THR A 362 3.74 -6.20 -9.79
C THR A 362 3.80 -6.19 -11.33
N GLY A 363 4.46 -7.17 -11.92
CA GLY A 363 4.57 -7.32 -13.38
C GLY A 363 5.62 -6.42 -14.05
N LYS A 364 6.43 -5.68 -13.28
CA LYS A 364 7.64 -5.05 -13.81
C LYS A 364 8.79 -6.04 -13.77
N THR A 365 9.47 -6.24 -14.89
CA THR A 365 10.85 -6.76 -14.86
C THR A 365 11.71 -5.64 -14.27
N PRO A 366 12.39 -5.86 -13.14
CA PRO A 366 13.20 -4.80 -12.53
C PRO A 366 14.23 -4.28 -13.55
N PRO A 367 14.41 -2.95 -13.65
CA PRO A 367 15.20 -2.32 -14.71
C PRO A 367 16.67 -2.76 -14.73
N ASP A 368 17.18 -3.30 -13.62
CA ASP A 368 18.61 -3.60 -13.43
C ASP A 368 18.93 -5.08 -13.14
N SER A 369 17.97 -6.01 -13.29
CA SER A 369 18.18 -7.45 -13.00
C SER A 369 18.74 -7.70 -11.58
N PRO A 370 17.92 -7.57 -10.52
CA PRO A 370 18.36 -7.75 -9.13
C PRO A 370 18.98 -9.12 -8.91
N ASN A 371 19.93 -9.16 -7.98
CA ASN A 371 20.64 -10.36 -7.55
C ASN A 371 20.31 -10.70 -6.09
N MET A 372 20.89 -11.78 -5.58
CA MET A 372 20.68 -12.22 -4.20
C MET A 372 21.02 -11.15 -3.15
N ASP A 373 22.02 -10.29 -3.39
CA ASP A 373 22.40 -9.23 -2.45
C ASP A 373 21.31 -8.14 -2.38
N ASP A 374 20.60 -7.89 -3.48
CA ASP A 374 19.45 -6.97 -3.51
C ASP A 374 18.28 -7.52 -2.67
N ASP A 375 18.01 -8.83 -2.76
CA ASP A 375 17.00 -9.50 -1.92
C ASP A 375 17.38 -9.43 -0.43
N ILE A 376 18.65 -9.71 -0.10
CA ILE A 376 19.19 -9.59 1.26
C ILE A 376 19.01 -8.17 1.80
N ALA A 377 19.35 -7.15 1.01
CA ALA A 377 19.25 -5.76 1.40
C ALA A 377 17.79 -5.33 1.62
N ASN A 378 16.88 -5.76 0.75
CA ASN A 378 15.45 -5.45 0.88
C ASN A 378 14.82 -6.15 2.10
N ILE A 379 15.14 -7.42 2.34
CA ILE A 379 14.67 -8.13 3.55
C ILE A 379 15.20 -7.43 4.81
N ALA A 380 16.48 -7.03 4.85
CA ALA A 380 17.06 -6.33 6.00
C ALA A 380 16.36 -4.97 6.24
N LYS A 381 16.08 -4.24 5.16
CA LYS A 381 15.37 -2.96 5.20
C LYS A 381 13.95 -3.12 5.77
N ASP A 382 13.22 -4.14 5.35
CA ASP A 382 11.84 -4.39 5.79
C ASP A 382 11.78 -4.99 7.21
N LEU A 383 12.79 -5.80 7.57
CA LEU A 383 12.90 -6.40 8.90
C LEU A 383 13.33 -5.40 9.98
N ALA A 384 14.16 -4.41 9.64
CA ALA A 384 14.67 -3.42 10.59
C ALA A 384 13.58 -2.70 11.42
N PRO A 385 12.51 -2.13 10.83
CA PRO A 385 11.45 -1.49 11.61
C PRO A 385 10.66 -2.50 12.47
N VAL A 386 10.43 -3.72 11.97
CA VAL A 386 9.76 -4.78 12.75
C VAL A 386 10.58 -5.15 13.99
N VAL A 387 11.89 -5.29 13.82
CA VAL A 387 12.84 -5.56 14.92
C VAL A 387 12.83 -4.44 15.94
N GLU A 388 12.82 -3.17 15.50
CA GLU A 388 12.78 -2.02 16.39
C GLU A 388 11.46 -1.91 17.15
N GLU A 389 10.33 -2.11 16.47
CA GLU A 389 8.99 -2.06 17.05
C GLU A 389 8.77 -3.17 18.08
N ALA A 390 9.27 -4.38 17.82
CA ALA A 390 9.16 -5.51 18.74
C ALA A 390 9.90 -5.28 20.08
N GLY A 391 10.88 -4.37 20.12
CA GLY A 391 11.59 -4.01 21.35
C GLY A 391 12.10 -5.24 22.12
N ASP A 392 11.81 -5.30 23.42
CA ASP A 392 12.27 -6.38 24.29
C ASP A 392 11.59 -7.73 24.02
N GLU A 393 10.44 -7.76 23.33
CA GLU A 393 9.80 -9.02 22.92
C GLU A 393 10.68 -9.75 21.90
N GLY A 394 11.27 -9.01 20.97
CA GLY A 394 12.14 -9.52 19.91
C GLY A 394 11.37 -10.23 18.80
N VAL A 395 12.11 -10.76 17.82
CA VAL A 395 11.53 -11.35 16.59
C VAL A 395 12.01 -12.78 16.41
N VAL A 396 11.10 -13.65 15.93
CA VAL A 396 11.42 -14.98 15.41
C VAL A 396 11.44 -14.93 13.89
N ALA A 397 12.58 -15.25 13.27
CA ALA A 397 12.70 -15.29 11.82
C ALA A 397 12.42 -16.71 11.31
N VAL A 398 11.40 -16.87 10.45
CA VAL A 398 11.04 -18.15 9.84
C VAL A 398 11.49 -18.14 8.38
N MET A 399 12.29 -19.13 7.99
CA MET A 399 12.98 -19.17 6.70
C MET A 399 12.76 -20.53 6.02
N HIS A 400 12.20 -20.53 4.82
CA HIS A 400 11.95 -21.74 4.02
C HIS A 400 12.89 -21.82 2.82
N SER A 401 13.39 -23.01 2.51
CA SER A 401 14.19 -23.27 1.30
C SER A 401 15.34 -22.26 1.14
N ALA A 402 15.44 -21.59 -0.01
CA ALA A 402 16.44 -20.55 -0.28
C ALA A 402 16.46 -19.39 0.74
N GLY A 403 15.33 -19.15 1.41
CA GLY A 403 15.25 -18.19 2.51
C GLY A 403 16.26 -18.47 3.63
N GLY A 404 16.80 -19.68 3.74
CA GLY A 404 17.85 -20.02 4.69
C GLY A 404 19.10 -19.14 4.56
N PHE A 405 19.70 -19.05 3.37
CA PHE A 405 20.89 -18.22 3.15
C PHE A 405 20.56 -16.74 2.88
N ILE A 406 19.46 -16.44 2.18
CA ILE A 406 19.04 -15.06 1.91
C ILE A 406 18.59 -14.37 3.22
N GLY A 407 17.68 -14.99 3.95
CA GLY A 407 17.18 -14.48 5.22
C GLY A 407 18.26 -14.38 6.28
N SER A 408 19.17 -15.36 6.36
CA SER A 408 20.30 -15.30 7.29
C SER A 408 21.29 -14.18 6.96
N GLY A 409 21.51 -13.89 5.67
CA GLY A 409 22.31 -12.75 5.24
C GLY A 409 21.72 -11.41 5.66
N ALA A 410 20.38 -11.31 5.64
CA ALA A 410 19.66 -10.09 6.01
C ALA A 410 19.71 -9.76 7.52
N LEU A 411 20.13 -10.70 8.38
CA LEU A 411 20.15 -10.48 9.83
C LEU A 411 21.32 -9.62 10.32
N LYS A 412 22.24 -9.21 9.44
CA LYS A 412 23.43 -8.44 9.83
C LYS A 412 23.05 -7.14 10.54
N GLY A 413 23.42 -7.01 11.82
CA GLY A 413 23.08 -5.85 12.65
C GLY A 413 21.64 -5.83 13.19
N LEU A 414 20.85 -6.88 12.92
CA LEU A 414 19.46 -7.03 13.35
C LEU A 414 19.27 -8.17 14.37
N THR A 415 20.33 -8.95 14.67
CA THR A 415 20.32 -9.94 15.76
C THR A 415 20.21 -9.24 17.12
N SER A 416 19.63 -9.92 18.13
CA SER A 416 19.53 -9.36 19.48
C SER A 416 20.89 -8.95 20.06
N GLN A 417 21.93 -9.74 19.83
CA GLN A 417 23.29 -9.41 20.26
C GLN A 417 23.80 -8.15 19.56
N ALA A 418 23.71 -8.06 18.23
CA ALA A 418 24.21 -6.90 17.49
C ALA A 418 23.45 -5.60 17.82
N ARG A 419 22.14 -5.69 18.07
CA ARG A 419 21.32 -4.55 18.52
C ARG A 419 21.74 -4.09 19.91
N GLN A 420 21.90 -5.02 20.85
CA GLN A 420 22.38 -4.74 22.21
C GLN A 420 23.77 -4.08 22.19
N ASP A 421 24.73 -4.63 21.44
CA ASP A 421 26.09 -4.08 21.31
C ASP A 421 26.09 -2.66 20.73
N SER A 422 25.08 -2.33 19.92
CA SER A 422 24.90 -1.01 19.31
C SER A 422 24.02 -0.06 20.16
N GLY A 423 23.59 -0.47 21.36
CA GLY A 423 22.69 0.32 22.20
C GLY A 423 21.31 0.57 21.60
N LYS A 424 20.83 -0.32 20.72
CA LYS A 424 19.52 -0.22 20.06
C LYS A 424 18.55 -1.26 20.63
N ALA A 425 17.27 -0.91 20.72
CA ALA A 425 16.20 -1.82 21.14
C ALA A 425 15.92 -2.90 20.08
N GLY A 426 15.30 -4.01 20.46
CA GLY A 426 14.90 -5.04 19.49
C GLY A 426 15.94 -6.12 19.23
N GLY A 427 15.52 -7.13 18.47
CA GLY A 427 16.43 -8.03 17.76
C GLY A 427 15.80 -9.36 17.40
N VAL A 428 16.37 -10.02 16.40
CA VAL A 428 16.03 -11.41 16.09
C VAL A 428 16.63 -12.33 17.15
N LYS A 429 15.76 -13.05 17.86
CA LYS A 429 16.10 -13.93 18.99
C LYS A 429 16.16 -15.41 18.63
N LYS A 430 15.42 -15.83 17.60
CA LYS A 430 15.33 -17.22 17.17
C LYS A 430 15.18 -17.30 15.66
N ILE A 431 15.77 -18.32 15.05
CA ILE A 431 15.54 -18.68 13.64
C ILE A 431 14.83 -20.04 13.58
N ILE A 432 13.85 -20.16 12.69
CA ILE A 432 13.21 -21.44 12.37
C ILE A 432 13.42 -21.70 10.87
N PHE A 433 14.23 -22.70 10.57
CA PHE A 433 14.45 -23.18 9.21
C PHE A 433 13.42 -24.26 8.88
N ILE A 434 12.81 -24.16 7.70
CA ILE A 434 11.91 -25.18 7.14
C ILE A 434 12.53 -25.67 5.85
N THR A 435 13.08 -26.90 5.85
CA THR A 435 13.84 -27.46 4.72
C THR A 435 14.71 -26.40 4.02
N ALA A 436 15.49 -25.66 4.80
CA ALA A 436 16.19 -24.47 4.31
C ALA A 436 17.60 -24.79 3.80
N GLY A 437 18.00 -24.15 2.70
CA GLY A 437 19.37 -24.19 2.21
C GLY A 437 20.28 -23.33 3.09
N LEU A 438 21.40 -23.90 3.54
CA LEU A 438 22.39 -23.20 4.36
C LEU A 438 23.78 -23.35 3.76
N ALA A 439 24.56 -22.29 3.79
CA ALA A 439 25.93 -22.32 3.32
C ALA A 439 26.81 -21.41 4.18
N PRO A 440 28.11 -21.73 4.35
CA PRO A 440 29.05 -20.88 5.06
C PRO A 440 29.39 -19.63 4.24
N GLU A 441 29.86 -18.58 4.92
CA GLU A 441 30.38 -17.38 4.27
C GLU A 441 31.46 -17.71 3.22
N GLY A 442 31.41 -17.01 2.10
CA GLY A 442 32.30 -17.23 0.95
C GLY A 442 31.87 -18.37 0.01
N TYR A 443 30.87 -19.17 0.39
CA TYR A 443 30.28 -20.16 -0.52
C TYR A 443 29.49 -19.47 -1.62
N GLU A 444 29.66 -19.97 -2.85
CA GLU A 444 29.01 -19.47 -4.06
C GLU A 444 28.10 -20.59 -4.59
N GLN A 445 26.81 -20.32 -4.71
CA GLN A 445 25.84 -21.34 -5.15
C GLN A 445 25.96 -21.54 -6.67
N GLY A 446 26.21 -22.79 -7.06
CA GLY A 446 26.20 -23.18 -8.47
C GLY A 446 24.78 -23.40 -9.02
N PRO A 447 24.66 -23.66 -10.34
CA PRO A 447 23.40 -24.06 -10.94
C PRO A 447 22.80 -25.27 -10.23
N MET A 448 21.48 -25.28 -10.05
CA MET A 448 20.74 -26.34 -9.37
C MET A 448 19.90 -27.13 -10.38
N GLU A 449 19.97 -28.46 -10.31
CA GLU A 449 19.39 -29.36 -11.33
C GLU A 449 17.86 -29.34 -11.38
N PHE A 450 17.19 -28.81 -10.35
CA PHE A 450 15.74 -28.73 -10.27
C PHE A 450 15.15 -27.46 -10.89
N PHE A 451 15.98 -26.55 -11.42
CA PHE A 451 15.56 -25.38 -12.17
C PHE A 451 15.70 -25.58 -13.68
N ASP A 452 14.72 -25.09 -14.42
CA ASP A 452 14.86 -24.73 -15.83
C ASP A 452 15.26 -23.25 -15.93
N TYR A 453 16.35 -22.98 -16.65
CA TYR A 453 16.92 -21.65 -16.84
C TYR A 453 16.46 -21.06 -18.19
N HIS A 454 15.85 -19.87 -18.14
CA HIS A 454 15.23 -19.20 -19.28
C HIS A 454 16.08 -18.00 -19.73
N GLU A 455 17.13 -18.26 -20.51
CA GLU A 455 18.07 -17.22 -20.98
C GLU A 455 17.37 -16.05 -21.70
N SER A 456 16.27 -16.33 -22.39
CA SER A 456 15.51 -15.35 -23.17
C SER A 456 14.96 -14.17 -22.35
N ASN A 457 14.72 -14.37 -21.06
CA ASN A 457 14.18 -13.36 -20.16
C ASN A 457 14.97 -13.22 -18.85
N GLY A 458 16.05 -13.99 -18.65
CA GLY A 458 16.89 -13.93 -17.45
C GLY A 458 16.15 -14.38 -16.19
N THR A 459 15.39 -15.46 -16.31
CA THR A 459 14.62 -16.03 -15.19
C THR A 459 14.79 -17.55 -15.11
N GLN A 460 14.40 -18.14 -13.99
CA GLN A 460 14.37 -19.59 -13.77
C GLN A 460 13.03 -20.03 -13.16
N SER A 461 12.63 -21.27 -13.41
CA SER A 461 11.41 -21.89 -12.88
C SER A 461 11.68 -23.32 -12.42
N CYS A 462 10.93 -23.82 -11.44
CA CYS A 462 11.03 -25.23 -11.06
C CYS A 462 10.65 -26.13 -12.25
N LYS A 463 11.48 -27.14 -12.56
CA LYS A 463 11.34 -28.01 -13.74
C LYS A 463 10.13 -28.95 -13.66
N ASP A 464 9.79 -29.40 -12.46
CA ASP A 464 8.65 -30.29 -12.21
C ASP A 464 8.01 -29.95 -10.86
N PRO A 465 7.30 -28.81 -10.77
CA PRO A 465 6.79 -28.31 -9.49
C PRO A 465 5.76 -29.25 -8.86
N ARG A 466 4.97 -29.98 -9.66
CA ARG A 466 3.98 -30.94 -9.16
C ARG A 466 4.66 -32.04 -8.34
N ASN A 467 5.77 -32.60 -8.84
CA ASN A 467 6.43 -33.68 -8.16
C ASN A 467 7.49 -33.22 -7.15
N LEU A 468 8.14 -32.09 -7.38
CA LEU A 468 9.25 -31.60 -6.55
C LEU A 468 8.76 -30.74 -5.37
N LEU A 469 7.88 -29.77 -5.63
CA LEU A 469 7.37 -28.87 -4.58
C LEU A 469 6.16 -29.47 -3.87
N TYR A 470 5.21 -30.02 -4.63
CA TYR A 470 3.92 -30.52 -4.13
C TYR A 470 3.84 -32.05 -4.12
N GLY A 471 4.97 -32.75 -4.03
CA GLY A 471 5.05 -34.21 -4.18
C GLY A 471 4.26 -35.02 -3.15
N ASP A 472 3.91 -34.41 -2.02
CA ASP A 472 3.12 -34.96 -0.91
C ASP A 472 1.64 -34.53 -0.92
N PHE A 473 1.22 -33.70 -1.88
CA PHE A 473 -0.17 -33.26 -2.06
C PHE A 473 -0.94 -34.24 -2.96
N SER A 474 -2.25 -34.32 -2.73
CA SER A 474 -3.16 -34.88 -3.75
C SER A 474 -3.14 -34.05 -5.03
N ASP A 475 -3.58 -34.63 -6.15
CA ASP A 475 -3.67 -33.89 -7.41
C ASP A 475 -4.67 -32.73 -7.32
N GLU A 476 -5.77 -32.90 -6.58
CA GLU A 476 -6.72 -31.83 -6.33
C GLU A 476 -6.06 -30.67 -5.59
N GLU A 477 -5.42 -30.91 -4.44
CA GLU A 477 -4.79 -29.85 -3.65
C GLU A 477 -3.66 -29.17 -4.43
N ALA A 478 -2.79 -29.94 -5.11
CA ALA A 478 -1.70 -29.38 -5.89
C ALA A 478 -2.21 -28.45 -7.02
N SER A 479 -3.35 -28.78 -7.63
CA SER A 479 -3.95 -27.99 -8.71
C SER A 479 -4.37 -26.58 -8.28
N GLU A 480 -4.61 -26.36 -6.98
CA GLU A 480 -4.93 -25.04 -6.43
C GLU A 480 -3.70 -24.12 -6.37
N TRP A 481 -2.51 -24.70 -6.16
CA TRP A 481 -1.27 -23.93 -5.94
C TRP A 481 -0.42 -23.76 -7.20
N LEU A 482 -0.42 -24.76 -8.09
CA LEU A 482 0.39 -24.75 -9.31
C LEU A 482 0.23 -23.49 -10.18
N PRO A 483 -0.99 -22.94 -10.40
CA PRO A 483 -1.18 -21.73 -11.19
C PRO A 483 -0.53 -20.47 -10.58
N GLY A 484 -0.26 -20.47 -9.28
CA GLY A 484 0.34 -19.35 -8.56
C GLY A 484 1.85 -19.24 -8.71
N LEU A 485 2.54 -20.29 -9.20
CA LEU A 485 3.99 -20.28 -9.35
C LEU A 485 4.43 -19.28 -10.43
N GLN A 486 5.45 -18.49 -10.10
CA GLN A 486 6.06 -17.51 -10.99
C GLN A 486 7.53 -17.86 -11.24
N HIS A 487 8.08 -17.24 -12.27
CA HIS A 487 9.51 -17.28 -12.51
C HIS A 487 10.24 -16.38 -11.50
N GLN A 488 11.45 -16.77 -11.10
CA GLN A 488 12.34 -15.93 -10.29
C GLN A 488 13.57 -15.54 -11.10
N ALA A 489 14.31 -14.51 -10.69
CA ALA A 489 15.56 -14.14 -11.36
C ALA A 489 16.55 -15.32 -11.34
N ASP A 490 17.20 -15.59 -12.48
CA ASP A 490 18.27 -16.60 -12.57
C ASP A 490 19.65 -16.01 -12.27
N ARG A 491 19.85 -14.72 -12.59
CA ARG A 491 21.07 -13.97 -12.33
C ARG A 491 21.22 -13.71 -10.84
N GLY A 492 22.45 -13.84 -10.35
CA GLY A 492 22.79 -13.43 -8.98
C GLY A 492 22.69 -14.50 -7.91
N TRP A 493 22.29 -15.73 -8.25
CA TRP A 493 22.45 -16.88 -7.33
C TRP A 493 23.92 -17.26 -7.13
N ALA A 494 24.79 -16.90 -8.07
CA ALA A 494 26.24 -17.06 -7.98
C ALA A 494 26.94 -15.92 -7.20
N THR A 495 26.25 -15.17 -6.33
CA THR A 495 26.97 -14.30 -5.37
C THR A 495 27.39 -15.11 -4.15
N LYS A 496 28.48 -14.68 -3.52
CA LYS A 496 29.00 -15.37 -2.33
C LYS A 496 28.16 -15.01 -1.11
N VAL A 497 27.85 -16.00 -0.28
CA VAL A 497 27.25 -15.76 1.05
C VAL A 497 28.15 -14.81 1.83
N GLN A 498 27.64 -13.63 2.17
CA GLN A 498 28.44 -12.57 2.82
C GLN A 498 28.34 -12.59 4.35
N TYR A 499 27.26 -13.14 4.89
CA TYR A 499 26.97 -13.14 6.32
C TYR A 499 26.06 -14.32 6.70
N CYS A 500 26.32 -14.92 7.85
CA CYS A 500 25.58 -16.08 8.37
C CYS A 500 24.94 -15.76 9.73
N GLY A 501 23.74 -15.17 9.75
CA GLY A 501 23.02 -14.82 10.99
C GLY A 501 22.76 -15.98 11.94
N TRP A 502 22.67 -17.22 11.42
CA TRP A 502 22.56 -18.45 12.22
C TRP A 502 23.78 -18.74 13.11
N ARG A 503 24.90 -18.02 12.97
CA ARG A 503 26.04 -18.10 13.90
C ARG A 503 25.79 -17.36 15.21
N GLU A 504 24.93 -16.35 15.19
CA GLU A 504 24.64 -15.48 16.33
C GLU A 504 23.29 -15.76 16.97
N VAL A 505 22.35 -16.33 16.19
CA VAL A 505 20.97 -16.56 16.63
C VAL A 505 20.71 -18.06 16.73
N PRO A 506 20.22 -18.58 17.87
CA PRO A 506 19.87 -19.98 18.01
C PRO A 506 18.77 -20.37 17.03
N SER A 507 18.86 -21.59 16.48
CA SER A 507 17.97 -22.03 15.41
C SER A 507 17.31 -23.38 15.68
N VAL A 508 16.11 -23.57 15.13
CA VAL A 508 15.43 -24.86 14.97
C VAL A 508 15.38 -25.16 13.47
N TYR A 509 15.59 -26.42 13.09
CA TYR A 509 15.52 -26.88 11.71
C TYR A 509 14.46 -27.98 11.60
N ILE A 510 13.43 -27.70 10.80
CA ILE A 510 12.38 -28.65 10.44
C ILE A 510 12.85 -29.41 9.19
N ILE A 511 13.23 -30.67 9.40
CA ILE A 511 13.59 -31.62 8.35
C ILE A 511 12.32 -32.25 7.79
N CYS A 512 12.14 -32.14 6.47
CA CYS A 512 11.02 -32.74 5.74
C CYS A 512 11.48 -34.05 5.10
N GLU A 513 10.98 -35.19 5.58
CA GLU A 513 11.48 -36.52 5.24
C GLU A 513 11.12 -36.96 3.80
N GLY A 514 10.06 -36.38 3.23
CA GLY A 514 9.60 -36.61 1.87
C GLY A 514 10.06 -35.55 0.86
N ASP A 515 10.97 -34.66 1.24
CA ASP A 515 11.47 -33.60 0.36
C ASP A 515 12.30 -34.18 -0.80
N ARG A 516 11.91 -33.84 -2.03
CA ARG A 516 12.54 -34.30 -3.28
C ARG A 516 13.50 -33.29 -3.89
N ILE A 517 13.59 -32.08 -3.33
CA ILE A 517 14.53 -31.03 -3.72
C ILE A 517 15.76 -31.08 -2.81
N LEU A 518 15.54 -31.15 -1.50
CA LEU A 518 16.59 -31.24 -0.49
C LEU A 518 16.45 -32.57 0.26
N PRO A 519 17.18 -33.63 -0.13
CA PRO A 519 17.14 -34.91 0.57
C PRO A 519 17.50 -34.77 2.06
N VAL A 520 17.01 -35.69 2.90
CA VAL A 520 17.20 -35.67 4.36
C VAL A 520 18.66 -35.52 4.76
N GLU A 521 19.58 -36.23 4.10
CA GLU A 521 21.00 -36.17 4.42
C GLU A 521 21.58 -34.78 4.18
N LEU A 522 21.08 -34.05 3.17
CA LEU A 522 21.49 -32.68 2.90
C LEU A 522 20.92 -31.71 3.94
N GLN A 523 19.64 -31.89 4.31
CA GLN A 523 19.00 -31.12 5.36
C GLN A 523 19.69 -31.32 6.73
N GLU A 524 20.05 -32.56 7.09
CA GLU A 524 20.81 -32.86 8.32
C GLU A 524 22.18 -32.19 8.33
N ARG A 525 22.86 -32.11 7.18
CA ARG A 525 24.12 -31.36 7.05
C ARG A 525 23.92 -29.86 7.26
N PHE A 526 22.85 -29.29 6.73
CA PHE A 526 22.50 -27.88 6.93
C PHE A 526 22.16 -27.59 8.39
N ALA A 527 21.32 -28.40 9.03
CA ALA A 527 21.02 -28.29 10.45
C ALA A 527 22.29 -28.40 11.31
N GLY A 528 23.18 -29.34 10.99
CA GLY A 528 24.46 -29.51 11.67
C GLY A 528 25.39 -28.31 11.49
N LEU A 529 25.42 -27.69 10.31
CA LEU A 529 26.21 -26.49 10.04
C LEU A 529 25.79 -25.31 10.92
N ALA A 530 24.48 -25.13 11.13
CA ALA A 530 23.93 -24.08 11.98
C ALA A 530 23.85 -24.45 13.47
N GLY A 531 24.16 -25.71 13.84
CA GLY A 531 23.97 -26.20 15.21
C GLY A 531 22.52 -26.17 15.66
N SER A 532 21.59 -26.35 14.73
CA SER A 532 20.15 -26.25 14.99
C SER A 532 19.62 -27.40 15.84
N GLU A 533 18.60 -27.10 16.65
CA GLU A 533 17.69 -28.13 17.17
C GLU A 533 16.91 -28.75 15.99
N VAL A 534 16.82 -30.08 15.91
CA VAL A 534 16.23 -30.77 14.75
C VAL A 534 14.85 -31.31 15.07
N MET A 535 13.88 -30.99 14.21
CA MET A 535 12.52 -31.52 14.22
C MET A 535 12.28 -32.25 12.91
N LYS A 536 11.85 -33.53 12.94
CA LYS A 536 11.54 -34.30 11.72
C LYS A 536 10.04 -34.33 11.46
N VAL A 537 9.66 -34.12 10.20
CA VAL A 537 8.27 -34.13 9.73
C VAL A 537 8.19 -34.96 8.46
N ASP A 538 7.31 -35.96 8.47
CA ASP A 538 6.95 -36.74 7.28
C ASP A 538 6.10 -35.89 6.32
N ALA A 539 6.77 -35.08 5.51
CA ALA A 539 6.18 -34.16 4.53
C ALA A 539 7.17 -33.85 3.39
N GLY A 540 6.65 -33.28 2.30
CA GLY A 540 7.41 -32.79 1.16
C GLY A 540 7.98 -31.38 1.36
N HIS A 541 8.42 -30.75 0.26
CA HIS A 541 9.12 -29.47 0.31
C HIS A 541 8.25 -28.30 0.81
N MET A 542 6.92 -28.37 0.57
CA MET A 542 5.96 -27.31 0.92
C MET A 542 5.16 -27.65 2.19
N VAL A 543 5.84 -28.16 3.23
CA VAL A 543 5.22 -28.63 4.50
C VAL A 543 4.34 -27.57 5.20
N GLN A 544 4.65 -26.29 5.05
CA GLN A 544 3.85 -25.19 5.61
C GLN A 544 2.44 -25.11 5.00
N LEU A 545 2.26 -25.70 3.82
CA LEU A 545 0.97 -25.79 3.13
C LEU A 545 0.31 -27.16 3.37
N SER A 546 1.05 -28.27 3.36
CA SER A 546 0.46 -29.62 3.56
C SER A 546 0.17 -29.94 5.02
N GLN A 547 0.91 -29.37 5.97
CA GLN A 547 0.76 -29.61 7.41
C GLN A 547 0.82 -28.30 8.22
N THR A 548 0.05 -27.29 7.79
CA THR A 548 0.04 -25.94 8.37
C THR A 548 -0.03 -25.91 9.90
N GLU A 549 -0.98 -26.63 10.51
CA GLU A 549 -1.15 -26.65 11.97
C GLU A 549 0.07 -27.20 12.71
N LYS A 550 0.73 -28.21 12.14
CA LYS A 550 1.92 -28.80 12.74
C LYS A 550 3.10 -27.84 12.69
N VAL A 551 3.32 -27.19 11.54
CA VAL A 551 4.37 -26.18 11.37
C VAL A 551 4.11 -24.97 12.27
N ALA A 552 2.87 -24.47 12.32
CA ALA A 552 2.47 -23.38 13.20
C ALA A 552 2.68 -23.73 14.68
N GLY A 553 2.36 -24.97 15.10
CA GLY A 553 2.61 -25.47 16.45
C GLY A 553 4.11 -25.48 16.81
N ILE A 554 4.97 -25.91 15.88
CA ILE A 554 6.44 -25.87 16.09
C ILE A 554 6.91 -24.41 16.18
N ILE A 555 6.40 -23.51 15.33
CA ILE A 555 6.77 -22.09 15.40
C ILE A 555 6.37 -21.51 16.76
N ALA A 556 5.13 -21.72 17.18
CA ALA A 556 4.61 -21.21 18.45
C ALA A 556 5.35 -21.75 19.67
N SER A 557 5.74 -23.04 19.66
CA SER A 557 6.45 -23.64 20.80
C SER A 557 7.88 -23.11 20.98
N HIS A 558 8.46 -22.49 19.94
CA HIS A 558 9.82 -21.95 19.96
C HIS A 558 9.86 -20.42 19.87
N ALA A 559 8.70 -19.76 19.91
CA ALA A 559 8.57 -18.31 19.88
C ALA A 559 8.62 -17.64 21.26
N ASN A 560 8.50 -18.42 22.35
CA ASN A 560 8.47 -17.94 23.73
C ASN A 560 9.85 -17.87 24.39
#